data_AF-A0A849BQZ6-F1
#
_entry.id   AF-A0A849BQZ6-F1
#
_cell.length_a   1.000
_cell.length_b   1.000
_cell.length_c   1.000
_cell.angle_alpha   90.00
_cell.angle_beta   90.00
_cell.angle_gamma   90.00
#
_symmetry.space_group_name_H-M   'P 1'
#
loop_
_entity.id
_entity.type
_entity.pdbx_description
1 polymer ?
#
loop_
_entity_poly.entity_id
_entity_poly.type
_entity_poly.pdbx_seq_one_letter_code
_entity_poly.pdbx_strand_id
1 'polypeptide(L)'
;MTNSETWSAAGQLAAQWQESRVVQSFRSEFPQTMPVQEPVACMKELTLQGHTHSSPVHAYRAIPHMGTPMNNRVKMFLAAGTFVDRAVSMLTMWIRSGLPDYPNLHAPQLAAGSYHTMQDSNFDVPWFPEAMTAGLEKDPGPKQANRELGISGYGPAQKLAKAMATTDSWRGFVTAAAILTAESRLELADTRIRLSHRLDEDRRTGLGYDDPRLILKRRKALTALVAGELSGPAADYARAFEEVNDDINFVVTHIFSQLLIFGMPIQMGATEGLELLPGTAPRVKFQTNEVLHVGRLYWSDDPIVADSVHIDSVSLSSSAVHGTVCSCSGTILKGSARAWRRGR
;
A
#
# COMPACT_ATOMS: atom_id res chain seq x y z
N MET A 1 -12.67 -2.67 6.35
CA MET A 1 -12.78 -1.20 6.56
C MET A 1 -12.01 -0.83 7.82
N THR A 2 -11.11 0.14 7.70
CA THR A 2 -10.21 0.61 8.76
C THR A 2 -10.93 1.53 9.76
N ASN A 3 -10.31 1.78 10.91
CA ASN A 3 -10.88 2.58 11.99
C ASN A 3 -9.89 3.63 12.53
N SER A 4 -10.36 4.49 13.44
CA SER A 4 -9.53 5.55 14.02
C SER A 4 -8.32 5.03 14.81
N GLU A 5 -8.40 3.81 15.36
CA GLU A 5 -7.28 3.21 16.09
C GLU A 5 -6.18 2.78 15.12
N THR A 6 -6.54 2.19 13.97
CA THR A 6 -5.61 1.86 12.89
C THR A 6 -4.85 3.10 12.43
N TRP A 7 -5.56 4.20 12.19
CA TRP A 7 -4.96 5.47 11.76
C TRP A 7 -4.07 6.09 12.84
N SER A 8 -4.51 6.08 14.09
CA SER A 8 -3.69 6.58 15.20
C SER A 8 -2.41 5.76 15.34
N ALA A 9 -2.48 4.44 15.22
CA ALA A 9 -1.33 3.56 15.33
C ALA A 9 -0.37 3.72 14.13
N ALA A 10 -0.89 3.84 12.91
CA ALA A 10 -0.09 4.11 11.71
C ALA A 10 0.65 5.46 11.83
N GLY A 11 -0.02 6.50 12.33
CA GLY A 11 0.59 7.81 12.58
C GLY A 11 1.69 7.76 13.63
N GLN A 12 1.48 7.05 14.75
CA GLN A 12 2.49 6.87 15.80
C GLN A 12 3.71 6.09 15.30
N LEU A 13 3.49 5.01 14.54
CA LEU A 13 4.58 4.24 13.94
C LEU A 13 5.37 5.07 12.94
N ALA A 14 4.67 5.86 12.10
CA ALA A 14 5.32 6.73 11.12
C ALA A 14 6.18 7.77 11.84
N ALA A 15 5.64 8.46 12.84
CA ALA A 15 6.40 9.43 13.63
C ALA A 15 7.68 8.83 14.24
N GLN A 16 7.59 7.62 14.82
CA GLN A 16 8.77 6.93 15.34
C GLN A 16 9.80 6.63 14.24
N TRP A 17 9.35 6.11 13.09
CA TRP A 17 10.27 5.77 11.99
C TRP A 17 10.92 6.99 11.37
N GLN A 18 10.25 8.14 11.39
CA GLN A 18 10.80 9.41 10.92
C GLN A 18 11.98 9.93 11.76
N GLU A 19 12.16 9.42 12.99
CA GLU A 19 13.33 9.73 13.82
C GLU A 19 14.59 8.96 13.36
N SER A 20 14.44 7.91 12.53
CA SER A 20 15.58 7.17 11.97
C SER A 20 16.40 8.04 11.01
N ARG A 21 17.72 8.03 11.18
CA ARG A 21 18.66 8.69 10.26
C ARG A 21 18.54 8.17 8.82
N VAL A 22 18.27 6.87 8.65
CA VAL A 22 18.08 6.24 7.34
C VAL A 22 16.84 6.83 6.66
N VAL A 23 15.73 6.91 7.40
CA VAL A 23 14.48 7.51 6.91
C VAL A 23 14.68 9.00 6.62
N GLN A 24 15.34 9.76 7.49
CA GLN A 24 15.61 11.18 7.27
C GLN A 24 16.44 11.43 5.99
N SER A 25 17.48 10.63 5.77
CA SER A 25 18.31 10.70 4.56
C SER A 25 17.54 10.32 3.30
N PHE A 26 16.59 9.40 3.38
CA PHE A 26 15.75 9.06 2.24
C PHE A 26 14.72 10.17 1.96
N ARG A 27 14.07 10.67 3.02
CA ARG A 27 13.04 11.70 2.94
C ARG A 27 13.56 13.03 2.41
N SER A 28 14.79 13.43 2.73
CA SER A 28 15.35 14.73 2.33
C SER A 28 15.36 14.99 0.82
N GLU A 29 15.25 13.94 0.00
CA GLU A 29 15.21 14.04 -1.46
C GLU A 29 13.77 14.18 -2.03
N PHE A 30 12.75 14.20 -1.17
CA PHE A 30 11.34 14.35 -1.57
C PHE A 30 10.86 15.82 -1.54
N PRO A 31 9.91 16.22 -2.40
CA PRO A 31 9.57 17.63 -2.64
C PRO A 31 9.07 18.45 -1.44
N GLN A 32 8.39 17.84 -0.48
CA GLN A 32 7.76 18.57 0.64
C GLN A 32 8.67 18.76 1.85
N THR A 33 9.83 18.13 1.88
CA THR A 33 10.79 18.18 2.99
C THR A 33 12.00 19.08 2.68
N MET A 34 11.88 19.99 1.71
CA MET A 34 13.00 20.80 1.22
C MET A 34 12.94 22.25 1.70
N PRO A 35 13.78 22.67 2.66
CA PRO A 35 13.99 24.09 2.92
C PRO A 35 15.25 24.66 2.27
N VAL A 36 16.21 23.87 1.72
CA VAL A 36 17.57 24.41 1.45
C VAL A 36 18.31 23.87 0.21
N GLN A 37 17.96 22.72 -0.41
CA GLN A 37 18.72 22.17 -1.55
C GLN A 37 17.83 21.53 -2.62
N GLU A 38 18.24 21.62 -3.90
CA GLU A 38 17.54 20.95 -5.01
C GLU A 38 17.59 19.41 -4.84
N PRO A 39 16.50 18.68 -5.16
CA PRO A 39 16.50 17.22 -5.18
C PRO A 39 17.57 16.68 -6.12
N VAL A 40 17.97 15.42 -5.93
CA VAL A 40 18.61 14.70 -7.04
C VAL A 40 17.74 14.77 -8.30
N ALA A 41 18.34 15.09 -9.45
CA ALA A 41 17.61 15.39 -10.68
C ALA A 41 16.60 14.30 -11.08
N CYS A 42 16.91 13.02 -10.81
CA CYS A 42 16.02 11.90 -11.05
C CYS A 42 14.73 11.94 -10.21
N MET A 43 14.78 12.45 -8.98
CA MET A 43 13.58 12.59 -8.14
C MET A 43 12.67 13.72 -8.62
N LYS A 44 13.22 14.77 -9.22
CA LYS A 44 12.43 15.82 -9.88
C LYS A 44 11.63 15.24 -11.04
N GLU A 45 12.27 14.45 -11.90
CA GLU A 45 11.62 13.80 -13.04
C GLU A 45 10.55 12.78 -12.59
N LEU A 46 10.86 11.91 -11.61
CA LEU A 46 9.88 10.97 -11.06
C LEU A 46 8.69 11.67 -10.40
N THR A 47 8.92 12.86 -9.81
CA THR A 47 7.86 13.68 -9.23
C THR A 47 6.96 14.26 -10.32
N LEU A 48 7.53 14.76 -11.42
CA LEU A 48 6.77 15.23 -12.58
C LEU A 48 5.90 14.13 -13.18
N GLN A 49 6.39 12.89 -13.15
CA GLN A 49 5.67 11.70 -13.62
C GLN A 49 4.69 11.12 -12.57
N GLY A 50 4.58 11.73 -11.38
CA GLY A 50 3.67 11.31 -10.30
C GLY A 50 4.10 10.04 -9.53
N HIS A 51 5.24 9.43 -9.87
CA HIS A 51 5.72 8.18 -9.27
C HIS A 51 6.10 8.32 -7.79
N THR A 52 6.62 9.48 -7.40
CA THR A 52 7.02 9.75 -6.01
C THR A 52 5.83 9.90 -5.07
N HIS A 53 4.62 10.11 -5.59
CA HIS A 53 3.43 10.35 -4.79
C HIS A 53 2.57 9.10 -4.61
N SER A 54 2.52 8.20 -5.59
CA SER A 54 1.70 6.98 -5.53
C SER A 54 2.33 5.85 -4.71
N SER A 55 3.66 5.73 -4.74
CA SER A 55 4.41 4.70 -4.02
C SER A 55 5.77 5.26 -3.59
N PRO A 56 5.81 6.20 -2.62
CA PRO A 56 7.01 6.99 -2.33
C PRO A 56 8.19 6.10 -1.91
N VAL A 57 7.93 5.05 -1.15
CA VAL A 57 8.97 4.10 -0.70
C VAL A 57 9.55 3.29 -1.86
N HIS A 58 8.81 3.07 -2.96
CA HIS A 58 9.28 2.32 -4.12
C HIS A 58 9.83 3.21 -5.25
N ALA A 59 9.65 4.53 -5.18
CA ALA A 59 10.01 5.46 -6.26
C ALA A 59 11.48 5.35 -6.68
N TYR A 60 12.37 5.06 -5.73
CA TYR A 60 13.81 4.93 -5.99
C TYR A 60 14.15 3.78 -6.95
N ARG A 61 13.30 2.74 -7.05
CA ARG A 61 13.52 1.57 -7.93
C ARG A 61 13.55 1.93 -9.41
N ALA A 62 12.93 3.05 -9.80
CA ALA A 62 12.94 3.51 -11.19
C ALA A 62 14.27 4.15 -11.61
N ILE A 63 15.02 4.73 -10.66
CA ILE A 63 16.21 5.54 -10.94
C ILE A 63 17.31 4.81 -11.73
N PRO A 64 17.67 3.54 -11.42
CA PRO A 64 18.67 2.82 -12.20
C PRO A 64 18.33 2.70 -13.69
N HIS A 65 17.05 2.78 -14.05
CA HIS A 65 16.56 2.67 -15.43
C HIS A 65 16.44 4.02 -16.15
N MET A 66 16.64 5.14 -15.45
CA MET A 66 16.49 6.49 -16.00
C MET A 66 17.75 7.01 -16.73
N GLY A 67 18.84 6.23 -16.77
CA GLY A 67 20.11 6.66 -17.38
C GLY A 67 20.78 7.86 -16.68
N THR A 68 20.39 8.16 -15.42
CA THR A 68 20.96 9.28 -14.65
C THR A 68 22.37 8.95 -14.14
N PRO A 69 23.35 9.87 -14.23
CA PRO A 69 24.70 9.63 -13.70
C PRO A 69 24.72 9.31 -12.20
N MET A 70 25.40 8.22 -11.84
CA MET A 70 25.37 7.65 -10.49
C MET A 70 26.45 8.26 -9.58
N ASN A 71 26.22 9.48 -9.10
CA ASN A 71 27.12 10.15 -8.13
C ASN A 71 26.91 9.62 -6.69
N ASN A 72 27.78 10.03 -5.75
CA ASN A 72 27.71 9.56 -4.36
C ASN A 72 26.39 9.90 -3.66
N ARG A 73 25.80 11.07 -3.91
CA ARG A 73 24.51 11.47 -3.33
C ARG A 73 23.38 10.55 -3.81
N VAL A 74 23.33 10.24 -5.11
CA VAL A 74 22.34 9.30 -5.67
C VAL A 74 22.55 7.89 -5.09
N LYS A 75 23.79 7.41 -4.98
CA LYS A 75 24.08 6.10 -4.37
C LYS A 75 23.62 6.02 -2.91
N MET A 76 23.86 7.07 -2.13
CA MET A 76 23.40 7.15 -0.74
C MET A 76 21.88 7.16 -0.66
N PHE A 77 21.20 7.92 -1.53
CA PHE A 77 19.74 7.92 -1.62
C PHE A 77 19.17 6.54 -1.96
N LEU A 78 19.73 5.85 -2.97
CA LEU A 78 19.31 4.50 -3.36
C LEU A 78 19.53 3.47 -2.24
N ALA A 79 20.65 3.58 -1.52
CA ALA A 79 20.92 2.73 -0.37
C ALA A 79 19.89 2.96 0.75
N ALA A 80 19.64 4.23 1.11
CA ALA A 80 18.63 4.58 2.11
C ALA A 80 17.23 4.10 1.69
N GLY A 81 16.83 4.31 0.43
CA GLY A 81 15.56 3.83 -0.12
C GLY A 81 15.42 2.31 -0.02
N THR A 82 16.49 1.57 -0.32
CA THR A 82 16.51 0.10 -0.18
C THR A 82 16.26 -0.35 1.26
N PHE A 83 16.87 0.31 2.25
CA PHE A 83 16.64 0.00 3.66
C PHE A 83 15.22 0.31 4.10
N VAL A 84 14.67 1.46 3.69
CA VAL A 84 13.29 1.86 4.00
C VAL A 84 12.29 0.89 3.38
N ASP A 85 12.46 0.54 2.12
CA ASP A 85 11.61 -0.41 1.39
C ASP A 85 11.62 -1.81 2.03
N ARG A 86 12.81 -2.34 2.33
CA ARG A 86 12.93 -3.61 3.06
C ARG A 86 12.25 -3.54 4.42
N ALA A 87 12.40 -2.45 5.15
CA ALA A 87 11.76 -2.29 6.45
C ALA A 87 10.22 -2.28 6.34
N VAL A 88 9.65 -1.54 5.38
CA VAL A 88 8.20 -1.55 5.09
C VAL A 88 7.75 -2.96 4.70
N SER A 89 8.47 -3.63 3.82
CA SER A 89 8.18 -5.00 3.40
C SER A 89 8.17 -5.98 4.58
N MET A 90 9.15 -5.88 5.48
CA MET A 90 9.23 -6.71 6.68
C MET A 90 8.13 -6.39 7.71
N LEU A 91 7.75 -5.12 7.86
CA LEU A 91 6.59 -4.72 8.66
C LEU A 91 5.30 -5.34 8.11
N THR A 92 5.08 -5.24 6.80
CA THR A 92 3.91 -5.83 6.13
C THR A 92 3.86 -7.34 6.34
N MET A 93 4.98 -8.05 6.13
CA MET A 93 5.04 -9.51 6.33
C MET A 93 4.85 -9.91 7.79
N TRP A 94 5.37 -9.13 8.75
CA TRP A 94 5.15 -9.38 10.17
C TRP A 94 3.70 -9.09 10.61
N ILE A 95 3.02 -8.11 10.02
CA ILE A 95 1.58 -7.93 10.27
C ILE A 95 0.80 -9.12 9.68
N ARG A 96 1.12 -9.54 8.45
CA ARG A 96 0.51 -10.71 7.80
C ARG A 96 0.72 -12.01 8.59
N SER A 97 1.82 -12.15 9.33
CA SER A 97 2.07 -13.36 10.12
C SER A 97 1.11 -13.55 11.30
N GLY A 98 0.36 -12.51 11.66
CA GLY A 98 -0.73 -12.61 12.65
C GLY A 98 -2.03 -13.21 12.11
N LEU A 99 -2.14 -13.45 10.80
CA LEU A 99 -3.34 -14.03 10.19
C LEU A 99 -3.50 -15.52 10.60
N PRO A 100 -4.74 -16.01 10.76
CA PRO A 100 -4.99 -17.41 11.08
C PRO A 100 -4.42 -18.33 9.99
N ASP A 101 -3.96 -19.51 10.40
CA ASP A 101 -3.29 -20.52 9.57
C ASP A 101 -1.97 -20.08 8.94
N TYR A 102 -1.44 -18.88 9.21
CA TYR A 102 -0.07 -18.53 8.80
C TYR A 102 0.97 -19.50 9.42
N PRO A 103 1.97 -19.97 8.67
CA PRO A 103 2.27 -19.64 7.27
C PRO A 103 1.57 -20.55 6.23
N ASN A 104 0.76 -21.51 6.66
CA ASN A 104 0.07 -22.47 5.80
C ASN A 104 -1.31 -21.99 5.32
N LEU A 105 -1.36 -20.75 4.83
CA LEU A 105 -2.60 -20.16 4.30
C LEU A 105 -3.11 -20.94 3.09
N HIS A 106 -4.42 -21.21 3.07
CA HIS A 106 -5.08 -22.00 2.02
C HIS A 106 -5.50 -21.15 0.81
N ALA A 107 -5.25 -19.85 0.81
CA ALA A 107 -5.74 -18.92 -0.20
C ALA A 107 -5.17 -19.24 -1.60
N PRO A 108 -6.02 -19.57 -2.61
CA PRO A 108 -5.56 -19.84 -3.96
C PRO A 108 -4.82 -18.67 -4.58
N GLN A 109 -5.17 -17.44 -4.20
CA GLN A 109 -4.50 -16.23 -4.68
C GLN A 109 -3.01 -16.17 -4.31
N LEU A 110 -2.53 -17.04 -3.42
CA LEU A 110 -1.10 -17.25 -3.13
C LEU A 110 -0.44 -18.30 -4.04
N ALA A 111 -1.07 -18.70 -5.13
CA ALA A 111 -0.46 -19.52 -6.19
C ALA A 111 0.83 -18.87 -6.72
N ALA A 112 1.79 -19.71 -7.15
CA ALA A 112 3.04 -19.22 -7.71
C ALA A 112 2.78 -18.42 -9.00
N GLY A 113 3.39 -17.23 -9.10
CA GLY A 113 3.20 -16.34 -10.24
C GLY A 113 1.90 -15.55 -10.23
N SER A 114 1.06 -15.68 -9.19
CA SER A 114 -0.09 -14.79 -9.01
C SER A 114 0.37 -13.36 -8.79
N TYR A 115 -0.57 -12.40 -8.85
CA TYR A 115 -0.21 -11.02 -8.60
C TYR A 115 0.27 -10.78 -7.15
N HIS A 116 -0.15 -11.60 -6.20
CA HIS A 116 0.32 -11.53 -4.81
C HIS A 116 1.71 -12.14 -4.60
N THR A 117 2.20 -13.01 -5.49
CA THR A 117 3.49 -13.70 -5.33
C THR A 117 4.56 -13.28 -6.34
N MET A 118 4.20 -12.49 -7.35
CA MET A 118 5.15 -11.99 -8.35
C MET A 118 6.05 -10.88 -7.78
N GLN A 119 7.36 -10.95 -8.08
CA GLN A 119 8.36 -10.02 -7.55
C GLN A 119 8.62 -8.82 -8.48
N ASP A 120 8.58 -9.03 -9.80
CA ASP A 120 9.13 -8.07 -10.77
C ASP A 120 8.13 -7.05 -11.33
N SER A 121 6.89 -7.01 -10.84
CA SER A 121 5.89 -6.04 -11.35
C SER A 121 4.80 -5.67 -10.35
N ASN A 122 5.05 -5.87 -9.05
CA ASN A 122 4.08 -5.52 -8.03
C ASN A 122 4.41 -4.16 -7.39
N PHE A 123 3.38 -3.32 -7.27
CA PHE A 123 3.47 -2.07 -6.51
C PHE A 123 3.21 -2.30 -5.02
N ASP A 124 2.66 -3.47 -4.67
CA ASP A 124 2.48 -3.97 -3.32
C ASP A 124 3.62 -4.90 -2.88
N VAL A 125 3.73 -5.10 -1.57
CA VAL A 125 4.65 -6.08 -0.98
C VAL A 125 4.15 -7.48 -1.31
N PRO A 126 4.87 -8.28 -2.10
CA PRO A 126 4.44 -9.63 -2.43
C PRO A 126 4.58 -10.57 -1.23
N TRP A 127 3.93 -11.72 -1.31
CA TRP A 127 4.06 -12.81 -0.37
C TRP A 127 5.32 -13.62 -0.68
N PHE A 128 6.44 -13.23 -0.05
CA PHE A 128 7.72 -13.90 -0.23
C PHE A 128 7.73 -15.28 0.43
N PRO A 129 8.08 -16.37 -0.29
CA PRO A 129 8.26 -17.69 0.30
C PRO A 129 9.26 -17.70 1.47
N GLU A 130 10.32 -16.89 1.37
CA GLU A 130 11.35 -16.75 2.40
C GLU A 130 10.78 -16.11 3.67
N ALA A 131 9.90 -15.12 3.53
CA ALA A 131 9.26 -14.48 4.68
C ALA A 131 8.25 -15.41 5.34
N MET A 132 7.51 -16.22 4.56
CA MET A 132 6.57 -17.23 5.06
C MET A 132 7.25 -18.32 5.90
N THR A 133 8.50 -18.66 5.58
CA THR A 133 9.27 -19.68 6.30
C THR A 133 10.15 -19.12 7.43
N ALA A 134 10.19 -17.79 7.60
CA ALA A 134 11.04 -17.12 8.57
C ALA A 134 10.55 -17.18 10.03
N GLY A 135 9.36 -17.73 10.29
CA GLY A 135 8.81 -17.85 11.66
C GLY A 135 8.42 -16.51 12.28
N LEU A 136 7.98 -15.54 11.46
CA LEU A 136 7.65 -14.18 11.88
C LEU A 136 6.53 -14.12 12.93
N GLU A 137 5.65 -15.13 12.98
CA GLU A 137 4.57 -15.26 13.97
C GLU A 137 5.09 -15.41 15.41
N LYS A 138 6.35 -15.82 15.58
CA LYS A 138 7.00 -16.00 16.89
C LYS A 138 7.73 -14.74 17.34
N ASP A 139 7.88 -13.76 16.46
CA ASP A 139 8.59 -12.54 16.77
C ASP A 139 7.69 -11.52 17.50
N PRO A 140 8.19 -10.88 18.58
CA PRO A 140 7.44 -9.86 19.32
C PRO A 140 7.19 -8.58 18.51
N GLY A 141 7.82 -8.41 17.35
CA GLY A 141 7.79 -7.21 16.53
C GLY A 141 8.62 -7.40 15.26
N PRO A 142 8.61 -6.43 14.33
CA PRO A 142 9.35 -6.52 13.08
C PRO A 142 10.85 -6.27 13.31
N LYS A 143 11.55 -7.24 13.90
CA LYS A 143 12.98 -7.14 14.30
C LYS A 143 13.88 -6.68 13.17
N GLN A 144 13.68 -7.25 11.98
CA GLN A 144 14.49 -6.92 10.81
C GLN A 144 14.26 -5.49 10.35
N ALA A 145 13.00 -5.02 10.30
CA ALA A 145 12.70 -3.63 9.97
C ALA A 145 13.39 -2.65 10.93
N ASN A 146 13.30 -2.93 12.23
CA ASN A 146 13.98 -2.13 13.25
C ASN A 146 15.52 -2.13 13.08
N ARG A 147 16.11 -3.26 12.70
CA ARG A 147 17.55 -3.36 12.42
C ARG A 147 17.95 -2.50 11.23
N GLU A 148 17.21 -2.59 10.13
CA GLU A 148 17.49 -1.83 8.89
C GLU A 148 17.36 -0.31 9.13
N LEU A 149 16.45 0.11 10.02
CA LEU A 149 16.22 1.52 10.32
C LEU A 149 16.98 2.02 11.54
N GLY A 150 17.67 1.16 12.29
CA GLY A 150 18.32 1.53 13.55
C GLY A 150 17.35 2.04 14.62
N ILE A 151 16.14 1.48 14.68
CA ILE A 151 15.06 1.88 15.62
C ILE A 151 15.01 0.91 16.80
N SER A 152 14.82 1.44 18.01
CA SER A 152 14.61 0.64 19.22
C SER A 152 13.12 0.47 19.56
N GLY A 153 12.78 -0.70 20.12
CA GLY A 153 11.44 -1.01 20.62
C GLY A 153 10.40 -1.36 19.54
N TYR A 154 9.34 -2.07 19.95
CA TYR A 154 8.29 -2.59 19.05
C TYR A 154 6.90 -2.00 19.32
N GLY A 155 6.77 -1.12 20.32
CA GLY A 155 5.48 -0.66 20.83
C GLY A 155 4.52 -0.12 19.75
N PRO A 156 4.95 0.86 18.91
CA PRO A 156 4.08 1.38 17.85
C PRO A 156 3.70 0.34 16.79
N ALA A 157 4.62 -0.57 16.41
CA ALA A 157 4.30 -1.65 15.47
C ALA A 157 3.30 -2.65 16.05
N GLN A 158 3.45 -3.01 17.32
CA GLN A 158 2.50 -3.85 18.05
C GLN A 158 1.12 -3.20 18.17
N LYS A 159 1.06 -1.89 18.42
CA LYS A 159 -0.21 -1.15 18.43
C LYS A 159 -0.89 -1.20 17.06
N LEU A 160 -0.12 -1.05 15.97
CA LEU A 160 -0.67 -1.14 14.62
C LEU A 160 -1.22 -2.55 14.33
N ALA A 161 -0.45 -3.61 14.62
CA ALA A 161 -0.92 -4.98 14.44
C ALA A 161 -2.19 -5.28 15.25
N LYS A 162 -2.25 -4.83 16.52
CA LYS A 162 -3.45 -4.97 17.36
C LYS A 162 -4.64 -4.21 16.79
N ALA A 163 -4.45 -2.97 16.34
CA ALA A 163 -5.52 -2.20 15.72
C ALA A 163 -6.01 -2.83 14.41
N MET A 164 -5.10 -3.35 13.59
CA MET A 164 -5.44 -4.11 12.37
C MET A 164 -6.28 -5.35 12.68
N ALA A 165 -5.98 -6.08 13.77
CA ALA A 165 -6.77 -7.23 14.18
C ALA A 165 -8.23 -6.90 14.57
N THR A 166 -8.56 -5.61 14.78
CA THR A 166 -9.93 -5.17 15.08
C THR A 166 -10.75 -4.77 13.86
N THR A 167 -10.14 -4.71 12.66
CA THR A 167 -10.87 -4.31 11.45
C THR A 167 -11.90 -5.36 11.03
N ASP A 168 -12.92 -4.93 10.31
CA ASP A 168 -13.99 -5.83 9.85
C ASP A 168 -13.47 -6.90 8.88
N SER A 169 -12.50 -6.55 8.03
CA SER A 169 -11.86 -7.48 7.08
C SER A 169 -11.06 -8.55 7.82
N TRP A 170 -10.31 -8.16 8.86
CA TRP A 170 -9.56 -9.12 9.67
C TRP A 170 -10.49 -10.07 10.42
N ARG A 171 -11.53 -9.54 11.07
CA ARG A 171 -12.53 -10.37 11.77
C ARG A 171 -13.28 -11.27 10.79
N GLY A 172 -13.66 -10.76 9.63
CA GLY A 172 -14.27 -11.51 8.55
C GLY A 172 -13.40 -12.67 8.09
N PHE A 173 -12.09 -12.45 7.93
CA PHE A 173 -11.15 -13.51 7.57
C PHE A 173 -10.99 -14.56 8.68
N VAL A 174 -10.90 -14.14 9.96
CA VAL A 174 -10.88 -15.07 11.10
C VAL A 174 -12.13 -15.93 11.14
N THR A 175 -13.31 -15.35 10.93
CA THR A 175 -14.57 -16.09 10.86
C THR A 175 -14.59 -17.06 9.68
N ALA A 176 -14.17 -16.63 8.49
CA ALA A 176 -14.13 -17.49 7.31
C ALA A 176 -13.13 -18.65 7.46
N ALA A 177 -11.98 -18.41 8.10
CA ALA A 177 -11.00 -19.44 8.40
C ALA A 177 -11.55 -20.50 9.38
N ALA A 178 -12.31 -20.07 10.39
CA ALA A 178 -12.86 -20.96 11.41
C ALA A 178 -13.92 -21.94 10.88
N ILE A 179 -14.63 -21.59 9.79
CA ILE A 179 -15.69 -22.43 9.20
C ILE A 179 -15.19 -23.37 8.10
N LEU A 180 -13.90 -23.32 7.74
CA LEU A 180 -13.33 -24.19 6.70
C LEU A 180 -13.40 -25.66 7.10
N THR A 181 -14.13 -26.44 6.31
CA THR A 181 -14.17 -27.91 6.41
C THR A 181 -12.99 -28.55 5.68
N ALA A 182 -12.78 -29.86 5.86
CA ALA A 182 -11.78 -30.60 5.09
C ALA A 182 -12.05 -30.54 3.57
N GLU A 183 -13.32 -30.60 3.17
CA GLU A 183 -13.74 -30.50 1.77
C GLU A 183 -13.41 -29.12 1.17
N SER A 184 -13.75 -28.04 1.89
CA SER A 184 -13.40 -26.68 1.43
C SER A 184 -11.88 -26.46 1.35
N ARG A 185 -11.10 -27.06 2.26
CA ARG A 185 -9.63 -27.01 2.19
C ARG A 185 -9.08 -27.73 0.95
N LEU A 186 -9.67 -28.87 0.58
CA LEU A 186 -9.31 -29.58 -0.66
C LEU A 186 -9.66 -28.76 -1.90
N GLU A 187 -10.85 -28.16 -1.94
CA GLU A 187 -11.28 -27.29 -3.04
C GLU A 187 -10.33 -26.09 -3.22
N LEU A 188 -9.90 -25.47 -2.12
CA LEU A 188 -8.91 -24.38 -2.14
C LEU A 188 -7.55 -24.85 -2.67
N ALA A 189 -7.07 -26.01 -2.21
CA ALA A 189 -5.81 -26.59 -2.68
C ALA A 189 -5.84 -26.91 -4.19
N ASP A 190 -6.91 -27.56 -4.65
CA ASP A 190 -7.10 -27.89 -6.07
C ASP A 190 -7.17 -26.61 -6.93
N THR A 191 -7.88 -25.60 -6.44
CA THR A 191 -7.99 -24.30 -7.12
C THR A 191 -6.64 -23.59 -7.19
N ARG A 192 -5.81 -23.67 -6.14
CA ARG A 192 -4.43 -23.13 -6.15
C ARG A 192 -3.55 -23.82 -7.19
N ILE A 193 -3.68 -25.14 -7.36
CA ILE A 193 -2.96 -25.91 -8.38
C ILE A 193 -3.42 -25.50 -9.78
N ARG A 194 -4.75 -25.44 -10.02
CA ARG A 194 -5.32 -24.98 -11.30
C ARG A 194 -4.87 -23.57 -11.67
N LEU A 195 -4.88 -22.65 -10.70
CA LEU A 195 -4.43 -21.27 -10.92
C LEU A 195 -2.94 -21.22 -11.27
N SER A 196 -2.09 -21.98 -10.57
CA SER A 196 -0.65 -22.05 -10.88
C SER A 196 -0.41 -22.53 -12.32
N HIS A 197 -1.15 -23.56 -12.76
CA HIS A 197 -1.07 -24.04 -14.15
C HIS A 197 -1.45 -22.96 -15.16
N ARG A 198 -2.59 -22.28 -14.97
CA ARG A 198 -3.04 -21.21 -15.87
C ARG A 198 -2.07 -20.03 -15.91
N LEU A 199 -1.47 -19.67 -14.78
CA LEU A 199 -0.46 -18.58 -14.70
C LEU A 199 0.83 -18.96 -15.43
N ASP A 200 1.23 -20.24 -15.35
CA ASP A 200 2.38 -20.74 -16.10
C ASP A 200 2.12 -20.76 -17.61
N GLU A 201 0.93 -21.15 -18.04
CA GLU A 201 0.50 -21.06 -19.44
C GLU A 201 0.51 -19.61 -19.93
N ASP A 202 -0.10 -18.69 -19.17
CA ASP A 202 -0.13 -17.25 -19.46
C ASP A 202 1.29 -16.69 -19.67
N ARG A 203 2.23 -17.05 -18.78
CA ARG A 203 3.64 -16.66 -18.90
C ARG A 203 4.28 -17.17 -20.19
N ARG A 204 3.97 -18.41 -20.62
CA ARG A 204 4.53 -19.01 -21.84
C ARG A 204 3.99 -18.40 -23.13
N THR A 205 2.77 -17.85 -23.13
CA THR A 205 2.20 -17.21 -24.33
C THR A 205 2.99 -15.99 -24.81
N GLY A 206 3.78 -15.37 -23.92
CA GLY A 206 4.62 -14.22 -24.22
C GLY A 206 3.87 -12.94 -24.61
N LEU A 207 2.55 -12.92 -24.45
CA LEU A 207 1.77 -11.69 -24.57
C LEU A 207 2.17 -10.75 -23.43
N GLY A 208 2.56 -9.50 -23.75
CA GLY A 208 2.68 -8.41 -22.77
C GLY A 208 4.03 -8.28 -22.03
N TYR A 209 5.16 -8.70 -22.61
CA TYR A 209 6.48 -8.52 -21.98
C TYR A 209 6.92 -7.06 -21.79
N ASP A 210 6.28 -6.08 -22.45
CA ASP A 210 6.78 -4.71 -22.48
C ASP A 210 6.19 -3.76 -21.42
N ASP A 211 4.99 -4.05 -20.86
CA ASP A 211 4.38 -3.22 -19.80
C ASP A 211 4.04 -4.02 -18.54
N PRO A 212 4.81 -3.86 -17.44
CA PRO A 212 4.55 -4.46 -16.13
C PRO A 212 3.12 -4.25 -15.61
N ARG A 213 2.46 -3.13 -15.94
CA ARG A 213 1.08 -2.84 -15.50
C ARG A 213 0.05 -3.73 -16.20
N LEU A 214 0.26 -4.02 -17.48
CA LEU A 214 -0.62 -4.93 -18.23
C LEU A 214 -0.47 -6.36 -17.75
N ILE A 215 0.76 -6.80 -17.43
CA ILE A 215 1.02 -8.11 -16.81
C ILE A 215 0.26 -8.20 -15.48
N LEU A 216 0.40 -7.20 -14.61
CA LEU A 216 -0.26 -7.16 -13.31
C LEU A 216 -1.79 -7.22 -13.45
N LYS A 217 -2.37 -6.38 -14.33
CA LYS A 217 -3.81 -6.34 -14.60
C LYS A 217 -4.33 -7.70 -15.07
N ARG A 218 -3.62 -8.36 -15.98
CA ARG A 218 -4.00 -9.68 -16.50
C ARG A 218 -3.91 -10.75 -15.42
N ARG A 219 -2.84 -10.79 -14.63
CA ARG A 219 -2.69 -11.75 -13.52
C ARG A 219 -3.74 -11.56 -12.45
N LYS A 220 -4.10 -10.31 -12.13
CA LYS A 220 -5.22 -10.01 -11.22
C LYS A 220 -6.55 -10.52 -11.78
N ALA A 221 -6.84 -10.27 -13.06
CA ALA A 221 -8.05 -10.77 -13.72
C ALA A 221 -8.11 -12.31 -13.76
N LEU A 222 -7.00 -12.97 -14.11
CA LEU A 222 -6.93 -14.43 -14.14
C LEU A 222 -7.09 -15.04 -12.74
N THR A 223 -6.46 -14.44 -11.73
CA THR A 223 -6.61 -14.87 -10.32
C THR A 223 -8.06 -14.73 -9.86
N ALA A 224 -8.69 -13.59 -10.14
CA ALA A 224 -10.09 -13.35 -9.80
C ALA A 224 -11.05 -14.30 -10.53
N LEU A 225 -10.78 -14.59 -11.81
CA LEU A 225 -11.58 -15.54 -12.59
C LEU A 225 -11.55 -16.94 -11.96
N VAL A 226 -10.35 -17.46 -11.65
CA VAL A 226 -10.21 -18.82 -11.09
C VAL A 226 -10.71 -18.88 -9.65
N ALA A 227 -10.45 -17.86 -8.83
CA ALA A 227 -10.99 -17.79 -7.47
C ALA A 227 -12.53 -17.67 -7.46
N GLY A 228 -13.12 -17.07 -8.50
CA GLY A 228 -14.56 -16.99 -8.68
C GLY A 228 -15.25 -18.32 -9.02
N GLU A 229 -14.48 -19.38 -9.31
CA GLU A 229 -15.00 -20.74 -9.51
C GLU A 229 -15.27 -21.46 -8.18
N LEU A 230 -14.76 -20.93 -7.06
CA LEU A 230 -14.98 -21.50 -5.72
C LEU A 230 -16.44 -21.38 -5.28
N SER A 231 -16.85 -22.27 -4.38
CA SER A 231 -18.19 -22.25 -3.80
C SER A 231 -18.19 -22.32 -2.27
N GLY A 232 -19.32 -21.95 -1.65
CA GLY A 232 -19.54 -22.11 -0.21
C GLY A 232 -18.44 -21.51 0.68
N PRO A 233 -18.02 -22.22 1.75
CA PRO A 233 -17.00 -21.72 2.68
C PRO A 233 -15.63 -21.45 2.02
N ALA A 234 -15.28 -22.16 0.95
CA ALA A 234 -14.03 -21.91 0.23
C ALA A 234 -14.05 -20.54 -0.47
N ALA A 235 -15.17 -20.19 -1.12
CA ALA A 235 -15.37 -18.89 -1.74
C ALA A 235 -15.31 -17.75 -0.71
N ASP A 236 -15.98 -17.93 0.44
CA ASP A 236 -15.97 -16.94 1.52
C ASP A 236 -14.57 -16.74 2.11
N TYR A 237 -13.81 -17.81 2.30
CA TYR A 237 -12.42 -17.73 2.74
C TYR A 237 -11.53 -16.99 1.74
N ALA A 238 -11.61 -17.32 0.45
CA ALA A 238 -10.80 -16.67 -0.57
C ALA A 238 -11.14 -15.17 -0.68
N ARG A 239 -12.42 -14.81 -0.65
CA ARG A 239 -12.86 -13.41 -0.66
C ARG A 239 -12.38 -12.66 0.59
N ALA A 240 -12.56 -13.23 1.78
CA ALA A 240 -12.12 -12.61 3.02
C ALA A 240 -10.60 -12.47 3.10
N PHE A 241 -9.84 -13.42 2.54
CA PHE A 241 -8.39 -13.31 2.40
C PHE A 241 -8.00 -12.09 1.55
N GLU A 242 -8.68 -11.89 0.42
CA GLU A 242 -8.42 -10.75 -0.46
C GLU A 242 -8.70 -9.43 0.26
N GLU A 243 -9.86 -9.33 0.92
CA GLU A 243 -10.26 -8.13 1.66
C GLU A 243 -9.27 -7.78 2.79
N VAL A 244 -8.80 -8.76 3.57
CA VAL A 244 -7.83 -8.50 4.65
C VAL A 244 -6.44 -8.18 4.09
N ASN A 245 -6.01 -8.84 3.02
CA ASN A 245 -4.71 -8.56 2.39
C ASN A 245 -4.68 -7.16 1.77
N ASP A 246 -5.74 -6.76 1.08
CA ASP A 246 -5.88 -5.43 0.49
C ASP A 246 -5.95 -4.36 1.58
N ASP A 247 -6.67 -4.58 2.69
CA ASP A 247 -6.68 -3.66 3.83
C ASP A 247 -5.28 -3.54 4.48
N ILE A 248 -4.52 -4.63 4.60
CA ILE A 248 -3.12 -4.58 5.10
C ILE A 248 -2.22 -3.77 4.15
N ASN A 249 -2.29 -4.04 2.85
CA ASN A 249 -1.50 -3.30 1.85
C ASN A 249 -1.88 -1.82 1.83
N PHE A 250 -3.17 -1.51 1.88
CA PHE A 250 -3.66 -0.14 1.95
C PHE A 250 -3.09 0.59 3.16
N VAL A 251 -3.21 0.01 4.36
CA VAL A 251 -2.72 0.66 5.58
C VAL A 251 -1.20 0.78 5.60
N VAL A 252 -0.46 -0.28 5.28
CA VAL A 252 1.00 -0.33 5.48
C VAL A 252 1.77 0.18 4.26
N THR A 253 1.42 -0.28 3.06
CA THR A 253 2.14 0.08 1.83
C THR A 253 1.73 1.46 1.34
N HIS A 254 0.44 1.79 1.37
CA HIS A 254 -0.05 3.07 0.85
C HIS A 254 -0.03 4.15 1.93
N ILE A 255 -0.88 4.04 2.96
CA ILE A 255 -1.08 5.12 3.93
C ILE A 255 0.15 5.34 4.82
N PHE A 256 0.69 4.29 5.43
CA PHE A 256 1.87 4.42 6.29
C PHE A 256 3.08 4.94 5.53
N SER A 257 3.33 4.49 4.29
CA SER A 257 4.41 5.04 3.46
C SER A 257 4.22 6.54 3.15
N GLN A 258 2.99 7.01 2.90
CA GLN A 258 2.72 8.44 2.75
C GLN A 258 3.05 9.20 4.03
N LEU A 259 2.56 8.72 5.17
CA LEU A 259 2.81 9.34 6.47
C LEU A 259 4.30 9.34 6.78
N LEU A 260 5.00 8.23 6.53
CA LEU A 260 6.43 8.08 6.73
C LEU A 260 7.20 9.12 5.93
N ILE A 261 6.89 9.28 4.64
CA ILE A 261 7.69 10.13 3.73
C ILE A 261 7.27 11.61 3.76
N PHE A 262 5.98 11.89 3.87
CA PHE A 262 5.46 13.26 3.75
C PHE A 262 4.90 13.84 5.04
N GLY A 263 4.72 13.02 6.08
CA GLY A 263 4.14 13.47 7.34
C GLY A 263 2.61 13.47 7.30
N MET A 264 2.01 14.24 8.21
CA MET A 264 0.56 14.34 8.34
C MET A 264 -0.07 14.99 7.09
N PRO A 265 -1.34 14.68 6.78
CA PRO A 265 -2.01 15.27 5.63
C PRO A 265 -2.02 16.80 5.69
N ILE A 266 -1.88 17.43 4.52
CA ILE A 266 -1.94 18.89 4.36
C ILE A 266 -3.35 19.32 3.94
N GLN A 267 -3.70 20.57 4.19
CA GLN A 267 -5.00 21.11 3.81
C GLN A 267 -5.09 21.30 2.29
N MET A 268 -6.17 20.83 1.66
CA MET A 268 -6.53 21.21 0.28
C MET A 268 -7.15 22.61 0.31
N GLY A 269 -6.70 23.49 -0.58
CA GLY A 269 -7.37 24.75 -0.85
C GLY A 269 -8.61 24.58 -1.74
N ALA A 270 -9.57 25.48 -1.53
CA ALA A 270 -10.74 25.77 -2.37
C ALA A 270 -11.24 24.58 -3.22
N THR A 271 -11.88 23.61 -2.56
CA THR A 271 -12.54 22.50 -3.24
C THR A 271 -13.95 22.90 -3.68
N GLU A 272 -14.28 22.64 -4.94
CA GLU A 272 -15.59 22.90 -5.53
C GLU A 272 -16.25 21.59 -6.00
N GLY A 273 -17.58 21.57 -6.02
CA GLY A 273 -18.36 20.46 -6.57
C GLY A 273 -18.10 19.12 -5.89
N LEU A 274 -17.91 19.12 -4.55
CA LEU A 274 -17.67 17.89 -3.81
C LEU A 274 -18.91 16.98 -3.85
N GLU A 275 -18.71 15.77 -4.37
CA GLU A 275 -19.72 14.74 -4.52
C GLU A 275 -19.27 13.47 -3.80
N LEU A 276 -20.12 12.96 -2.91
CA LEU A 276 -19.93 11.64 -2.30
C LEU A 276 -20.40 10.56 -3.27
N LEU A 277 -19.52 9.61 -3.55
CA LEU A 277 -19.81 8.48 -4.42
C LEU A 277 -20.25 7.25 -3.62
N PRO A 278 -21.18 6.45 -4.15
CA PRO A 278 -21.56 5.17 -3.54
C PRO A 278 -20.40 4.18 -3.64
N GLY A 279 -20.23 3.35 -2.62
CA GLY A 279 -19.21 2.30 -2.57
C GLY A 279 -19.02 1.72 -1.18
N THR A 280 -18.39 0.54 -1.11
CA THR A 280 -18.00 -0.13 0.14
C THR A 280 -16.95 0.65 0.92
N ALA A 281 -16.16 1.50 0.25
CA ALA A 281 -15.38 2.56 0.88
C ALA A 281 -15.96 3.92 0.47
N PRO A 282 -16.13 4.87 1.42
CA PRO A 282 -16.64 6.20 1.09
C PRO A 282 -15.65 6.92 0.17
N ARG A 283 -16.12 7.29 -1.03
CA ARG A 283 -15.30 7.96 -2.05
C ARG A 283 -15.85 9.34 -2.35
N VAL A 284 -14.98 10.22 -2.83
CA VAL A 284 -15.31 11.59 -3.21
C VAL A 284 -14.82 11.91 -4.60
N LYS A 285 -15.54 12.80 -5.28
CA LYS A 285 -15.07 13.56 -6.44
C LYS A 285 -15.20 15.04 -6.14
N PHE A 286 -14.25 15.84 -6.62
CA PHE A 286 -14.26 17.28 -6.46
C PHE A 286 -13.32 17.93 -7.48
N GLN A 287 -13.41 19.25 -7.60
CA GLN A 287 -12.50 20.08 -8.38
C GLN A 287 -11.72 21.01 -7.48
N THR A 288 -10.49 21.35 -7.86
CA THR A 288 -9.68 22.36 -7.19
C THR A 288 -8.75 23.04 -8.20
N ASN A 289 -8.29 24.24 -7.87
CA ASN A 289 -7.27 24.96 -8.63
C ASN A 289 -5.85 24.59 -8.16
N GLU A 290 -5.72 23.79 -7.10
CA GLU A 290 -4.45 23.27 -6.62
C GLU A 290 -4.03 22.02 -7.38
N VAL A 291 -2.73 21.88 -7.63
CA VAL A 291 -2.17 20.66 -8.19
C VAL A 291 -2.08 19.61 -7.08
N LEU A 292 -3.06 18.72 -7.06
CA LEU A 292 -3.02 17.54 -6.19
C LEU A 292 -2.27 16.40 -6.87
N HIS A 293 -1.85 15.44 -6.05
CA HIS A 293 -1.05 14.32 -6.51
C HIS A 293 -1.68 13.00 -6.10
N VAL A 294 -1.73 12.05 -7.04
CA VAL A 294 -2.23 10.68 -6.80
C VAL A 294 -1.39 9.98 -5.72
N GLY A 295 -2.07 9.27 -4.83
CA GLY A 295 -1.52 8.55 -3.69
C GLY A 295 -1.31 9.38 -2.43
N ARG A 296 -1.41 10.71 -2.52
CA ARG A 296 -1.19 11.61 -1.38
C ARG A 296 -2.42 11.76 -0.51
N LEU A 297 -2.18 12.14 0.75
CA LEU A 297 -3.20 12.38 1.75
C LEU A 297 -3.43 13.88 1.92
N TYR A 298 -4.69 14.29 1.91
CA TYR A 298 -5.06 15.66 2.18
C TYR A 298 -6.27 15.79 3.08
N TRP A 299 -6.37 16.89 3.81
CA TRP A 299 -7.58 17.33 4.48
C TRP A 299 -8.46 18.11 3.52
N SER A 300 -9.78 17.87 3.57
CA SER A 300 -10.75 18.77 2.97
C SER A 300 -11.17 19.84 3.97
N ASP A 301 -11.46 21.04 3.47
CA ASP A 301 -12.13 22.12 4.22
C ASP A 301 -13.66 21.99 4.13
N ASP A 302 -14.16 21.10 3.28
CA ASP A 302 -15.58 20.87 3.13
C ASP A 302 -16.15 20.18 4.39
N PRO A 303 -17.20 20.72 5.03
CA PRO A 303 -17.79 20.15 6.24
C PRO A 303 -18.38 18.75 6.03
N ILE A 304 -18.67 18.35 4.79
CA ILE A 304 -19.16 17.00 4.45
C ILE A 304 -18.05 15.95 4.62
N VAL A 305 -16.78 16.35 4.48
CA VAL A 305 -15.62 15.45 4.52
C VAL A 305 -14.64 15.89 5.61
N ALA A 306 -14.96 15.55 6.86
CA ALA A 306 -14.10 15.87 8.00
C ALA A 306 -12.80 15.05 8.04
N ASP A 307 -12.82 13.84 7.47
CA ASP A 307 -11.70 12.90 7.42
C ASP A 307 -10.75 13.21 6.25
N SER A 308 -9.51 12.73 6.32
CA SER A 308 -8.54 12.92 5.24
C SER A 308 -8.91 12.07 4.02
N VAL A 309 -8.58 12.57 2.84
CA VAL A 309 -8.80 11.91 1.55
C VAL A 309 -7.46 11.41 1.02
N HIS A 310 -7.40 10.13 0.68
CA HIS A 310 -6.35 9.55 -0.17
C HIS A 310 -6.73 9.76 -1.64
N ILE A 311 -5.91 10.47 -2.41
CA ILE A 311 -6.22 10.80 -3.80
C ILE A 311 -5.95 9.59 -4.69
N ASP A 312 -6.98 9.08 -5.35
CA ASP A 312 -6.90 7.90 -6.22
C ASP A 312 -6.63 8.29 -7.67
N SER A 313 -7.15 9.44 -8.11
CA SER A 313 -6.99 9.92 -9.48
C SER A 313 -6.97 11.44 -9.57
N VAL A 314 -6.17 11.95 -10.50
CA VAL A 314 -6.11 13.37 -10.86
C VAL A 314 -6.23 13.49 -12.37
N SER A 315 -7.09 14.40 -12.83
CA SER A 315 -7.21 14.80 -14.22
C SER A 315 -7.07 16.31 -14.33
N LEU A 316 -6.15 16.77 -15.18
CA LEU A 316 -5.90 18.19 -15.40
C LEU A 316 -6.61 18.62 -16.67
N SER A 317 -7.42 19.67 -16.55
CA SER A 317 -8.00 20.37 -17.68
C SER A 317 -7.55 21.82 -17.64
N SER A 318 -7.10 22.36 -18.77
CA SER A 318 -6.70 23.76 -18.87
C SER A 318 -7.57 24.45 -19.91
N SER A 319 -8.14 25.59 -19.54
CA SER A 319 -8.91 26.43 -20.45
C SER A 319 -8.48 27.89 -20.31
N ALA A 320 -8.61 28.66 -21.39
CA ALA A 320 -8.26 30.08 -21.37
C ALA A 320 -9.18 30.90 -20.44
N VAL A 321 -10.36 30.39 -20.10
CA VAL A 321 -11.39 31.08 -19.32
C VAL A 321 -11.29 30.75 -17.82
N HIS A 322 -11.08 29.47 -17.47
CA HIS A 322 -11.09 29.01 -16.08
C HIS A 322 -9.69 28.67 -15.54
N GLY A 323 -8.64 28.89 -16.33
CA GLY A 323 -7.29 28.49 -15.96
C GLY A 323 -7.15 26.96 -15.93
N THR A 324 -6.22 26.47 -15.11
CA THR A 324 -6.02 25.03 -14.88
C THR A 324 -6.92 24.56 -13.75
N VAL A 325 -7.83 23.65 -14.06
CA VAL A 325 -8.74 23.00 -13.11
C VAL A 325 -8.34 21.54 -12.96
N CYS A 326 -8.15 21.12 -11.73
CA CYS A 326 -7.79 19.77 -11.33
C CYS A 326 -9.03 19.02 -10.86
N SER A 327 -9.51 18.05 -11.66
CA SER A 327 -10.59 17.14 -11.28
C SER A 327 -10.01 15.93 -10.55
N CYS A 328 -10.44 15.71 -9.31
CA CYS A 328 -9.88 14.71 -8.43
C CYS A 328 -10.93 13.67 -8.02
N SER A 329 -10.48 12.44 -7.78
CA SER A 329 -11.25 11.48 -7.00
C SER A 329 -10.38 10.83 -5.94
N GLY A 330 -10.99 10.44 -4.83
CA GLY A 330 -10.25 9.87 -3.71
C GLY A 330 -11.11 9.05 -2.78
N THR A 331 -10.44 8.32 -1.90
CA THR A 331 -11.04 7.49 -0.86
C THR A 331 -10.94 8.21 0.48
N ILE A 332 -12.06 8.36 1.18
CA ILE A 332 -12.11 8.98 2.50
C ILE A 332 -11.59 7.97 3.53
N LEU A 333 -10.58 8.38 4.30
CA LEU A 333 -10.01 7.58 5.38
C LEU A 333 -10.83 7.78 6.66
N LYS A 334 -11.97 7.09 6.74
CA LYS A 334 -12.93 7.25 7.85
C LYS A 334 -12.26 7.15 9.23
N GLY A 335 -12.53 8.11 10.11
CA GLY A 335 -11.98 8.19 11.46
C GLY A 335 -10.56 8.77 11.57
N SER A 336 -9.92 9.15 10.46
CA SER A 336 -8.61 9.80 10.44
C SER A 336 -8.63 11.18 11.11
N ALA A 337 -9.73 11.93 11.04
CA ALA A 337 -9.88 13.21 11.73
C ALA A 337 -9.71 13.05 13.24
N ARG A 338 -10.37 12.05 13.82
CA ARG A 338 -10.26 11.71 15.25
C ARG A 338 -8.84 11.26 15.62
N ALA A 339 -8.15 10.59 14.70
CA ALA A 339 -6.81 10.06 14.92
C ALA A 339 -5.70 11.12 14.83
N TRP A 340 -5.79 12.05 13.88
CA TRP A 340 -4.67 12.93 13.50
C TRP A 340 -4.92 14.42 13.74
N ARG A 341 -6.18 14.89 13.83
CA ARG A 341 -6.48 16.31 14.13
C ARG A 341 -6.45 16.63 15.63
N ARG A 342 -6.39 15.62 16.50
CA ARG A 342 -6.26 15.84 17.95
C ARG A 342 -4.85 16.31 18.27
N GLY A 343 -4.65 17.63 18.34
CA GLY A 343 -3.37 18.25 18.69
C GLY A 343 -3.02 19.55 17.96
N ARG A 344 -3.96 20.19 17.26
CA ARG A 344 -3.83 21.60 16.85
C ARG A 344 -4.59 22.50 17.80
#